data_AF-A0A7W8HD85-F1
#
_entry.id   AF-A0A7W8HD85-F1
#
_cell.length_a   1.000
_cell.length_b   1.000
_cell.length_c   1.000
_cell.angle_alpha   90.00
_cell.angle_beta   90.00
_cell.angle_gamma   90.00
#
_symmetry.space_group_name_H-M   'P 1'
#
loop_
_entity.id
_entity.type
_entity.pdbx_description
1 polymer ?
#
loop_
_entity_poly.entity_id
_entity_poly.type
_entity_poly.pdbx_seq_one_letter_code
_entity_poly.pdbx_strand_id
1 'polypeptide(L)'
;MIMDAQWDASQRLFADEMREKVMDIYDGLDLEMSYVNTRYYAGEDGQGTEENCVIETMALLDGFPLISTGQGDYMRSFCKIGHQGVSRMLLAGIFEMDSREQLSVISLDDVLKIVEMKAEKKDIYGYSRITGIKLAYMFDVEDEKIVFDPVWCFDTAIDDVNGDIPLFCVDACTGEIAYMSP
;
A
#
# COMPACT_ATOMS: atom_id res chain seq x y z
N MET A 1 -11.95 15.31 3.43
CA MET A 1 -12.90 14.93 2.37
C MET A 1 -12.52 15.65 1.08
N ILE A 2 -11.61 15.06 0.30
CA ILE A 2 -11.40 15.50 -1.09
C ILE A 2 -12.48 14.74 -1.85
N MET A 3 -13.52 15.45 -2.28
CA MET A 3 -14.46 14.88 -3.26
C MET A 3 -13.61 14.44 -4.46
N ASP A 4 -13.80 13.20 -4.93
CA ASP A 4 -13.36 12.81 -6.26
C ASP A 4 -13.95 13.82 -7.24
N ALA A 5 -13.19 14.87 -7.55
CA ALA A 5 -13.50 15.72 -8.68
C ALA A 5 -13.53 14.78 -9.86
N GLN A 6 -14.70 14.59 -10.46
CA GLN A 6 -14.82 13.73 -11.63
C GLN A 6 -13.92 14.31 -12.71
N TRP A 7 -12.75 13.70 -12.90
CA TRP A 7 -11.81 14.14 -13.91
C TRP A 7 -12.48 14.09 -15.28
N ASP A 8 -12.27 15.13 -16.07
CA ASP A 8 -12.67 15.11 -17.48
C ASP A 8 -11.79 14.13 -18.28
N ALA A 9 -12.15 13.90 -19.54
CA ALA A 9 -11.44 12.95 -20.40
C ALA A 9 -9.98 13.33 -20.64
N SER A 10 -9.66 14.63 -20.71
CA SER A 10 -8.29 15.09 -20.92
C SER A 10 -7.43 14.91 -19.67
N GLN A 11 -7.98 15.20 -18.50
CA GLN A 11 -7.34 14.99 -17.20
C GLN A 11 -7.05 13.51 -16.95
N ARG A 12 -7.98 12.62 -17.30
CA ARG A 12 -7.77 11.15 -17.22
C ARG A 12 -6.65 10.69 -18.14
N LEU A 13 -6.66 11.14 -19.39
CA LEU A 13 -5.63 10.78 -20.37
C LEU A 13 -4.24 11.21 -19.90
N PHE A 14 -4.13 12.45 -19.42
CA PHE A 14 -2.88 12.96 -18.85
C PHE A 14 -2.43 12.16 -17.63
N ALA A 15 -3.35 11.87 -16.69
CA ALA A 15 -3.04 11.08 -15.51
C ALA A 15 -2.59 9.64 -15.82
N ASP A 16 -3.22 8.99 -16.80
CA ASP A 16 -2.82 7.66 -17.27
C ASP A 16 -1.44 7.70 -17.92
N GLU A 17 -1.16 8.68 -18.78
CA GLU A 17 0.17 8.87 -19.39
C GLU A 17 1.25 9.10 -18.33
N MET A 18 0.97 9.95 -17.33
CA MET A 18 1.90 10.20 -16.22
C MET A 18 2.12 8.96 -15.36
N ARG A 19 1.07 8.18 -15.08
CA ARG A 19 1.19 6.89 -14.37
C ARG A 19 2.10 5.95 -15.13
N GLU A 20 1.86 5.74 -16.42
CA GLU A 20 2.65 4.84 -17.27
C GLU A 20 4.12 5.25 -17.28
N LYS A 21 4.42 6.53 -17.49
CA LYS A 21 5.79 7.05 -17.42
C LYS A 21 6.46 6.78 -16.07
N VAL A 22 5.73 6.92 -14.96
CA VAL A 22 6.29 6.64 -13.63
C VAL A 22 6.56 5.16 -13.43
N MET A 23 5.67 4.28 -13.90
CA MET A 23 5.89 2.84 -13.84
C MET A 23 7.09 2.43 -14.71
N ASP A 24 7.24 3.00 -15.90
CA ASP A 24 8.40 2.77 -16.78
C ASP A 24 9.71 3.24 -16.13
N ILE A 25 9.68 4.35 -15.37
CA ILE A 25 10.85 4.82 -14.61
C ILE A 25 11.22 3.81 -13.52
N TYR A 26 10.24 3.28 -12.78
CA TYR A 26 10.51 2.28 -11.75
C TYR A 26 11.05 0.97 -12.33
N ASP A 27 10.46 0.49 -13.43
CA ASP A 27 10.97 -0.67 -14.17
C ASP A 27 12.41 -0.45 -14.67
N GLY A 28 12.68 0.72 -15.25
CA GLY A 28 14.04 1.10 -15.69
C GLY A 28 15.06 1.26 -14.56
N LEU A 29 14.61 1.39 -13.32
CA LEU A 29 15.44 1.40 -12.11
C LEU A 29 15.51 0.03 -11.42
N ASP A 30 14.91 -1.01 -11.99
CA ASP A 30 14.80 -2.34 -11.41
C ASP A 30 14.12 -2.32 -10.02
N LEU A 31 13.10 -1.47 -9.88
CA LEU A 31 12.31 -1.33 -8.66
C LEU A 31 10.95 -2.02 -8.83
N GLU A 32 10.68 -2.99 -7.98
CA GLU A 32 9.39 -3.68 -7.96
C GLU A 32 8.33 -2.82 -7.25
N MET A 33 7.43 -2.22 -8.03
CA MET A 33 6.43 -1.27 -7.52
C MET A 33 5.03 -1.64 -8.00
N SER A 34 4.03 -1.56 -7.12
CA SER A 34 2.61 -1.65 -7.48
C SER A 34 1.99 -0.26 -7.53
N TYR A 35 1.20 0.01 -8.57
CA TYR A 35 0.34 1.19 -8.60
C TYR A 35 -0.73 1.13 -7.51
N VAL A 36 -1.08 2.31 -6.96
CA VAL A 36 -2.08 2.45 -5.90
C VAL A 36 -3.13 3.47 -6.32
N ASN A 37 -2.70 4.70 -6.57
CA ASN A 37 -3.60 5.80 -6.88
C ASN A 37 -2.87 6.92 -7.63
N THR A 38 -3.62 7.76 -8.32
CA THR A 38 -3.14 8.99 -8.93
C THR A 38 -3.97 10.15 -8.38
N ARG A 39 -3.29 11.24 -8.01
CA ARG A 39 -3.94 12.53 -7.70
C ARG A 39 -3.55 13.54 -8.75
N TYR A 40 -4.53 14.25 -9.27
CA TYR A 40 -4.35 15.27 -10.29
C TYR A 40 -4.43 16.67 -9.65
N TYR A 41 -3.52 17.56 -10.05
CA TYR A 41 -3.48 18.95 -9.62
C TYR A 41 -3.35 19.86 -10.85
N ALA A 42 -4.40 20.63 -11.13
CA ALA A 42 -4.34 21.79 -12.03
C ALA A 42 -4.19 23.06 -11.22
N GLY A 43 -3.32 23.98 -11.63
CA GLY A 43 -3.30 25.32 -11.06
C GLY A 43 -4.59 26.08 -11.35
N GLU A 44 -5.11 26.83 -10.38
CA GLU A 44 -6.18 27.80 -10.61
C GLU A 44 -5.64 29.03 -11.36
N ASP A 45 -6.36 29.42 -12.42
CA ASP A 45 -6.43 30.77 -13.00
C ASP A 45 -5.15 31.63 -13.01
N GLY A 46 -4.18 31.25 -13.86
CA GLY A 46 -3.19 32.20 -14.38
C GLY A 46 -2.02 32.55 -13.47
N GLN A 47 -1.84 31.84 -12.34
CA GLN A 47 -0.62 31.92 -11.52
C GLN A 47 0.11 30.57 -11.46
N GLY A 48 0.65 30.14 -12.61
CA GLY A 48 1.94 29.46 -12.69
C GLY A 48 2.17 28.17 -11.89
N THR A 49 1.17 27.31 -11.69
CA THR A 49 1.44 25.90 -11.36
C THR A 49 0.99 25.02 -12.52
N GLU A 50 1.97 24.44 -13.21
CA GLU A 50 1.74 23.53 -14.33
C GLU A 50 0.93 22.30 -13.89
N GLU A 51 0.13 21.78 -14.81
CA GLU A 51 -0.60 20.52 -14.66
C GLU A 51 0.35 19.40 -14.20
N ASN A 52 0.01 18.75 -13.08
CA ASN A 52 0.84 17.70 -12.51
C ASN A 52 0.01 16.61 -11.83
N CYS A 53 0.60 15.42 -11.77
CA CYS A 53 0.09 14.28 -11.06
C CYS A 53 1.01 13.92 -9.89
N VAL A 54 0.42 13.44 -8.80
CA VAL A 54 1.11 12.67 -7.77
C VAL A 54 0.67 11.22 -7.93
N ILE A 55 1.61 10.38 -8.38
CA ILE A 55 1.42 8.93 -8.50
C ILE A 55 1.85 8.29 -7.19
N GLU A 56 0.91 7.61 -6.55
CA GLU A 56 1.11 6.82 -5.35
C GLU A 56 1.32 5.36 -5.75
N THR A 57 2.38 4.77 -5.20
CA THR A 57 2.81 3.40 -5.45
C THR A 57 3.18 2.72 -4.14
N MET A 58 3.28 1.40 -4.16
CA MET A 58 3.72 0.60 -3.04
C MET A 58 4.93 -0.22 -3.46
N ALA A 59 6.00 -0.20 -2.66
CA ALA A 59 7.14 -1.06 -2.91
C ALA A 59 6.77 -2.52 -2.64
N LEU A 60 7.27 -3.41 -3.50
CA LEU A 60 7.12 -4.84 -3.39
C LEU A 60 8.47 -5.48 -3.08
N LEU A 61 8.41 -6.62 -2.40
CA LEU A 61 9.52 -7.54 -2.21
C LEU A 61 9.05 -8.93 -2.63
N ASP A 62 9.65 -9.47 -3.70
CA ASP A 62 9.28 -10.78 -4.26
C ASP A 62 7.80 -10.85 -4.70
N GLY A 63 7.26 -9.75 -5.25
CA GLY A 63 5.87 -9.63 -5.64
C GLY A 63 4.90 -9.29 -4.51
N PHE A 64 5.37 -9.21 -3.27
CA PHE A 64 4.52 -8.96 -2.11
C PHE A 64 4.69 -7.56 -1.53
N PRO A 65 3.58 -6.90 -1.14
CA PRO A 65 3.62 -5.59 -0.51
C PRO A 65 4.31 -5.62 0.86
N LEU A 66 4.88 -4.49 1.27
CA LEU A 66 5.57 -4.32 2.56
C LEU A 66 4.74 -3.51 3.56
N ILE A 67 4.77 -3.92 4.83
CA ILE A 67 4.11 -3.23 5.95
C ILE A 67 5.12 -3.00 7.08
N SER A 68 5.14 -1.78 7.62
CA SER A 68 5.94 -1.44 8.79
C SER A 68 5.22 -1.86 10.08
N THR A 69 5.88 -2.67 10.93
CA THR A 69 5.35 -3.10 12.25
C THR A 69 4.97 -1.94 13.16
N GLY A 70 5.70 -0.82 13.10
CA GLY A 70 5.50 0.32 14.00
C GLY A 70 4.34 1.24 13.64
N GLN A 71 3.84 1.19 12.41
CA GLN A 71 2.77 2.07 11.91
C GLN A 71 1.54 1.30 11.44
N GLY A 72 1.71 0.07 10.94
CA GLY A 72 0.62 -0.69 10.33
C GLY A 72 0.13 -0.13 9.01
N ASP A 73 1.00 0.56 8.30
CA ASP A 73 0.72 1.09 6.98
C ASP A 73 1.61 0.39 5.96
N TYR A 74 1.05 0.23 4.76
CA TYR A 74 1.84 -0.19 3.61
C TYR A 74 2.91 0.85 3.30
N MET A 75 4.10 0.39 2.92
CA MET A 75 5.18 1.26 2.51
C MET A 75 4.84 1.95 1.18
N ARG A 76 4.38 3.20 1.25
CA ARG A 76 4.00 4.01 0.08
C ARG A 76 5.18 4.84 -0.43
N SER A 77 5.30 4.88 -1.75
CA SER A 77 6.19 5.77 -2.49
C SER A 77 5.37 6.73 -3.34
N PHE A 78 5.88 7.94 -3.53
CA PHE A 78 5.18 9.03 -4.22
C PHE A 78 6.06 9.66 -5.29
N CYS A 79 5.54 9.79 -6.51
CA CYS A 79 6.20 10.50 -7.59
C CYS A 79 5.32 11.67 -8.05
N LYS A 80 5.85 12.89 -7.99
CA LYS A 80 5.21 14.08 -8.57
C LYS A 80 5.79 14.32 -9.97
N ILE A 81 4.95 14.21 -10.98
CA ILE A 81 5.33 14.28 -12.40
C ILE A 81 4.37 15.20 -13.16
N GLY A 82 4.87 15.93 -14.15
CA GLY A 82 4.04 16.70 -15.07
C GLY A 82 4.68 16.78 -16.46
N HIS A 83 4.27 17.76 -17.27
CA HIS A 83 4.78 17.94 -18.64
C HIS A 83 6.31 18.09 -18.71
N GLN A 84 6.93 18.73 -17.71
CA GLN A 84 8.38 18.90 -17.63
C GLN A 84 9.12 17.66 -17.07
N GLY A 85 8.40 16.57 -16.78
CA GLY A 85 8.94 15.36 -16.18
C GLY A 85 8.78 15.31 -14.66
N VAL A 86 9.61 14.49 -14.02
CA VAL A 86 9.56 14.25 -12.57
C VAL A 86 10.11 15.46 -11.81
N SER A 87 9.28 16.04 -10.95
CA SER A 87 9.65 17.17 -10.09
C SER A 87 10.03 16.74 -8.67
N ARG A 88 9.52 15.59 -8.22
CA ARG A 88 9.86 15.01 -6.91
C ARG A 88 9.60 13.52 -6.93
N MET A 89 10.47 12.76 -6.28
CA MET A 89 10.26 11.35 -5.99
C MET A 89 10.60 11.08 -4.53
N LEU A 90 9.73 10.35 -3.84
CA LEU A 90 9.95 9.82 -2.50
C LEU A 90 9.78 8.31 -2.59
N LEU A 91 10.88 7.60 -2.35
CA LEU A 91 10.91 6.14 -2.33
C LEU A 91 11.01 5.65 -0.90
N ALA A 92 10.20 4.65 -0.56
CA ALA A 92 10.18 4.01 0.74
C ALA A 92 10.02 2.49 0.55
N GLY A 93 10.63 1.71 1.46
CA GLY A 93 10.50 0.25 1.43
C GLY A 93 11.28 -0.43 0.30
N ILE A 94 12.37 0.17 -0.18
CA ILE A 94 13.23 -0.49 -1.17
C ILE A 94 14.23 -1.38 -0.43
N PHE A 95 14.06 -2.70 -0.53
CA PHE A 95 14.90 -3.69 0.13
C PHE A 95 15.33 -4.77 -0.85
N GLU A 96 16.41 -5.46 -0.49
CA GLU A 96 16.91 -6.65 -1.19
C GLU A 96 16.96 -7.81 -0.19
N MET A 97 16.60 -9.02 -0.64
CA MET A 97 16.65 -10.22 0.20
C MET A 97 18.02 -10.87 0.15
N ASP A 98 18.73 -10.89 1.28
CA ASP A 98 20.00 -11.61 1.42
C ASP A 98 19.81 -13.12 1.61
N SER A 99 18.68 -13.54 2.14
CA SER A 99 18.39 -14.96 2.43
C SER A 99 16.89 -15.23 2.47
N ARG A 100 16.51 -16.50 2.29
CA ARG A 100 15.11 -16.94 2.26
C ARG A 100 14.96 -18.27 2.99
N GLU A 101 13.89 -18.39 3.76
CA GLU A 101 13.43 -19.64 4.33
C GLU A 101 12.08 -20.03 3.71
N GLN A 102 11.88 -21.32 3.47
CA GLN A 102 10.60 -21.82 2.98
C GLN A 102 9.66 -22.02 4.16
N LEU A 103 8.57 -21.25 4.19
CA LEU A 103 7.53 -21.34 5.21
C LEU A 103 6.24 -21.89 4.62
N SER A 104 5.46 -22.57 5.46
CA SER A 104 4.08 -22.96 5.11
C SER A 104 3.14 -21.83 5.51
N VAL A 105 2.42 -21.30 4.53
CA VAL A 105 1.43 -20.24 4.73
C VAL A 105 0.02 -20.85 4.76
N ILE A 106 -0.79 -20.39 5.72
CA ILE A 106 -2.20 -20.70 5.84
C ILE A 106 -2.93 -20.18 4.60
N SER A 107 -3.83 -20.99 4.05
CA SER A 107 -4.62 -20.63 2.87
C SER A 107 -5.56 -19.45 3.15
N LEU A 108 -5.98 -18.74 2.10
CA LEU A 108 -6.98 -17.66 2.23
C LEU A 108 -8.28 -18.15 2.89
N ASP A 109 -8.76 -19.33 2.51
CA ASP A 109 -9.99 -19.90 3.05
C ASP A 109 -9.87 -20.22 4.55
N ASP A 110 -8.71 -20.68 4.99
CA ASP A 110 -8.50 -21.05 6.38
C ASP A 110 -8.21 -19.83 7.26
N VAL A 111 -7.48 -18.83 6.75
CA VAL A 111 -7.26 -17.58 7.49
C VAL A 111 -8.57 -16.81 7.66
N LEU A 112 -9.46 -16.82 6.66
CA LEU A 112 -10.79 -16.21 6.79
C LEU A 112 -11.60 -16.83 7.93
N LYS A 113 -11.58 -18.16 8.08
CA LYS A 113 -12.24 -18.84 9.21
C LYS A 113 -11.61 -18.46 10.55
N ILE A 114 -10.29 -18.35 10.62
CA ILE A 114 -9.58 -17.93 11.84
C ILE A 114 -10.00 -16.52 12.23
N VAL A 115 -10.00 -15.60 11.27
CA VAL A 115 -10.38 -14.19 11.48
C VAL A 115 -11.84 -14.09 11.90
N GLU A 116 -12.75 -14.84 11.26
CA GLU A 116 -14.16 -14.89 11.65
C GLU A 116 -14.33 -15.34 13.12
N MET A 117 -13.67 -16.43 13.52
CA MET A 117 -13.70 -16.91 14.91
C MET A 117 -13.13 -15.89 15.90
N LYS A 118 -12.08 -15.15 15.54
CA LYS A 118 -11.50 -14.08 16.37
C LYS A 118 -12.43 -12.86 16.45
N ALA A 119 -13.13 -12.52 15.37
CA ALA A 119 -14.15 -11.47 15.36
C ALA A 119 -15.35 -11.83 16.25
N GLU A 120 -15.83 -13.08 16.24
CA GLU A 120 -16.90 -13.56 17.13
C GLU A 120 -16.53 -13.44 18.61
N LYS A 121 -15.24 -13.66 18.93
CA LYS A 121 -14.67 -13.48 20.28
C LYS A 121 -14.41 -12.02 20.64
N LYS A 122 -14.59 -11.10 19.69
CA LYS A 122 -14.30 -9.65 19.79
C LYS A 122 -12.81 -9.33 19.95
N ASP A 123 -11.94 -10.20 19.46
CA ASP A 123 -10.48 -9.97 19.40
C ASP A 123 -10.10 -9.12 18.17
N ILE A 124 -10.96 -9.10 17.14
CA ILE A 124 -10.79 -8.30 15.91
C ILE A 124 -12.03 -7.43 15.70
N TYR A 125 -11.80 -6.14 15.46
CA TYR A 125 -12.82 -5.18 15.05
C TYR A 125 -12.75 -4.93 13.54
N GLY A 126 -13.88 -4.59 12.92
CA GLY A 126 -13.91 -4.22 11.49
C GLY A 126 -14.03 -5.38 10.49
N TYR A 127 -14.15 -6.63 10.94
CA TYR A 127 -14.33 -7.80 10.06
C TYR A 127 -15.48 -7.63 9.04
N SER A 128 -16.62 -7.09 9.48
CA SER A 128 -17.79 -6.85 8.61
C SER A 128 -17.58 -5.74 7.56
N ARG A 129 -16.44 -5.05 7.61
CA ARG A 129 -16.10 -3.90 6.77
C ARG A 129 -14.87 -4.17 5.89
N ILE A 130 -14.40 -5.41 5.78
CA ILE A 130 -13.25 -5.74 4.93
C ILE A 130 -13.55 -5.35 3.47
N THR A 131 -12.64 -4.59 2.88
CA THR A 131 -12.70 -4.12 1.48
C THR A 131 -11.59 -4.71 0.63
N GLY A 132 -10.52 -5.23 1.24
CA GLY A 132 -9.39 -5.83 0.55
C GLY A 132 -8.65 -6.83 1.43
N ILE A 133 -8.06 -7.85 0.80
CA ILE A 133 -7.22 -8.85 1.46
C ILE A 133 -5.95 -9.01 0.62
N LYS A 134 -4.79 -8.99 1.27
CA LYS A 134 -3.49 -9.17 0.62
C LYS A 134 -2.58 -10.05 1.47
N LEU A 135 -1.76 -10.87 0.83
CA LEU A 135 -0.58 -11.43 1.47
C LEU A 135 0.53 -10.38 1.35
N ALA A 136 1.26 -10.13 2.43
CA ALA A 136 2.28 -9.10 2.52
C ALA A 136 3.47 -9.59 3.36
N TYR A 137 4.57 -8.85 3.33
CA TYR A 137 5.61 -8.96 4.35
C TYR A 137 5.48 -7.82 5.35
N MET A 138 5.38 -8.19 6.62
CA MET A 138 5.57 -7.28 7.73
C MET A 138 7.03 -7.32 8.13
N PHE A 139 7.68 -6.16 8.22
CA PHE A 139 9.11 -6.11 8.53
C PHE A 139 9.40 -5.48 9.88
N ASP A 140 10.38 -6.05 10.57
CA ASP A 140 10.94 -5.50 11.81
C ASP A 140 12.47 -5.47 11.72
N VAL A 141 13.10 -4.72 12.64
CA VAL A 141 14.55 -4.68 12.80
C VAL A 141 14.96 -5.52 14.01
N GLU A 142 15.54 -6.70 13.74
CA GLU A 142 16.06 -7.62 14.75
C GLU A 142 17.58 -7.72 14.64
N ASP A 143 18.32 -7.49 15.74
CA ASP A 143 19.78 -7.63 15.79
C ASP A 143 20.53 -6.98 14.60
N GLU A 144 20.15 -5.72 14.28
CA GLU A 144 20.69 -4.92 13.17
C GLU A 144 20.37 -5.46 11.76
N LYS A 145 19.46 -6.44 11.65
CA LYS A 145 18.96 -6.98 10.38
C LYS A 145 17.47 -6.69 10.23
N ILE A 146 17.03 -6.59 8.99
CA ILE A 146 15.60 -6.48 8.68
C ILE A 146 15.08 -7.90 8.45
N VAL A 147 14.08 -8.28 9.23
CA VAL A 147 13.36 -9.55 9.10
C VAL A 147 12.01 -9.28 8.45
N PHE A 148 11.58 -10.18 7.57
CA PHE A 148 10.33 -10.06 6.83
C PHE A 148 9.46 -11.28 7.11
N ASP A 149 8.39 -11.08 7.87
CA ASP A 149 7.43 -12.13 8.22
C ASP A 149 6.20 -12.05 7.30
N PRO A 150 5.74 -13.18 6.74
CA PRO A 150 4.56 -13.19 5.90
C PRO A 150 3.31 -12.98 6.76
N VAL A 151 2.43 -12.07 6.32
CA VAL A 151 1.17 -11.74 7.01
C VAL A 151 0.00 -11.65 6.03
N TRP A 152 -1.18 -12.08 6.45
CA TRP A 152 -2.44 -11.77 5.79
C TRP A 152 -2.99 -10.45 6.31
N CYS A 153 -3.22 -9.52 5.40
CA CYS A 153 -3.59 -8.14 5.68
C CYS A 153 -5.00 -7.86 5.20
N PHE A 154 -5.80 -7.26 6.07
CA PHE A 154 -7.22 -7.01 5.84
C PHE A 154 -7.48 -5.50 5.89
N ASP A 155 -7.66 -4.92 4.70
CA ASP A 155 -8.03 -3.52 4.55
C ASP A 155 -9.51 -3.38 4.94
N THR A 156 -9.87 -2.47 5.84
CA THR A 156 -11.28 -2.23 6.23
C THR A 156 -11.78 -0.86 5.76
N ALA A 157 -13.09 -0.72 5.56
CA ALA A 157 -13.66 0.56 5.13
C ALA A 157 -13.30 1.69 6.10
N ILE A 158 -12.98 2.86 5.54
CA ILE A 158 -12.52 4.07 6.25
C ILE A 158 -13.37 4.32 7.50
N ASP A 159 -12.73 4.53 8.64
CA ASP A 159 -13.44 5.02 9.83
C ASP A 159 -13.86 6.48 9.59
N ASP A 160 -15.17 6.74 9.56
CA ASP A 160 -15.75 8.06 9.31
C ASP A 160 -15.29 9.13 10.33
N VAL A 161 -14.74 8.71 11.48
CA VAL A 161 -14.25 9.59 12.54
C VAL A 161 -12.81 10.07 12.29
N ASN A 162 -11.91 9.17 11.89
CA ASN A 162 -10.48 9.47 11.75
C ASN A 162 -10.01 9.60 10.30
N GLY A 163 -10.79 9.10 9.33
CA GLY A 163 -10.44 9.14 7.90
C GLY A 163 -9.39 8.11 7.48
N ASP A 164 -8.90 7.30 8.41
CA ASP A 164 -7.93 6.23 8.16
C ASP A 164 -8.65 4.94 7.74
N ILE A 165 -7.96 4.11 6.94
CA ILE A 165 -8.39 2.74 6.60
C ILE A 165 -7.82 1.85 7.70
N PRO A 166 -8.63 1.37 8.67
CA PRO A 166 -8.08 0.51 9.72
C PRO A 166 -7.58 -0.78 9.07
N LEU A 167 -6.31 -1.09 9.33
CA LEU A 167 -5.65 -2.33 8.92
C LEU A 167 -5.55 -3.25 10.12
N PHE A 168 -5.83 -4.54 9.91
CA PHE A 168 -5.31 -5.57 10.80
C PHE A 168 -4.59 -6.63 9.98
N CYS A 169 -3.60 -7.24 10.62
CA CYS A 169 -2.76 -8.27 10.01
C CYS A 169 -2.71 -9.48 10.93
N VAL A 170 -2.76 -10.67 10.34
CA VAL A 170 -2.51 -11.92 11.03
C VAL A 170 -1.28 -12.59 10.44
N ASP A 171 -0.46 -13.17 11.29
CA ASP A 171 0.68 -14.00 10.91
C ASP A 171 0.18 -15.09 9.94
N ALA A 172 0.82 -15.17 8.78
CA ALA A 172 0.38 -16.04 7.71
C ALA A 172 0.72 -17.52 7.98
N CYS A 173 1.62 -17.82 8.92
CA CYS A 173 2.01 -19.17 9.32
C CYS A 173 1.20 -19.68 10.53
N THR A 174 0.83 -18.80 11.46
CA THR A 174 0.19 -19.17 12.74
C THR A 174 -1.27 -18.74 12.86
N GLY A 175 -1.69 -17.71 12.12
CA GLY A 175 -3.01 -17.08 12.27
C GLY A 175 -3.13 -16.21 13.53
N GLU A 176 -2.02 -15.94 14.23
CA GLU A 176 -2.01 -15.01 15.34
C GLU A 176 -2.13 -13.55 14.88
N ILE A 177 -2.71 -12.68 15.71
CA ILE A 177 -2.82 -11.26 15.37
C ILE A 177 -1.42 -10.66 15.42
N ALA A 178 -0.88 -10.26 14.27
CA ALA A 178 0.43 -9.65 14.14
C ALA A 178 0.36 -8.12 14.32
N TYR A 179 -0.73 -7.51 13.83
CA TYR A 179 -0.97 -6.08 13.96
C TYR A 179 -2.47 -5.80 13.96
N MET A 180 -2.87 -4.77 14.70
CA MET A 180 -4.22 -4.22 14.63
C MET A 180 -4.13 -2.73 14.89
N SER A 181 -4.58 -1.92 13.93
CA SER A 181 -4.72 -0.48 14.13
C SER A 181 -5.68 -0.23 15.29
N PRO A 182 -5.36 0.70 16.21
CA PRO A 182 -6.25 1.10 17.28
C PRO A 182 -7.58 1.68 16.77
#